data_AF-A0A919FGH0-F1
#
_entry.id   AF-A0A919FGH0-F1
#
_cell.length_a   1.000
_cell.length_b   1.000
_cell.length_c   1.000
_cell.angle_alpha   90.00
_cell.angle_beta   90.00
_cell.angle_gamma   90.00
#
_symmetry.space_group_name_H-M   'P 1'
#
loop_
_entity.id
_entity.type
_entity.pdbx_description
1 polymer ?
#
loop_
_entity_poly.entity_id
_entity_poly.type
_entity_poly.pdbx_seq_one_letter_code
_entity_poly.pdbx_strand_id
1 'polypeptide(L)'
;MFGPDFFERLSQRTYYDLDGNPISQDQWSVLRLGAGGAHVARDHIGIYHVSTIWTGTDTTPREDDRDHTPLIYETMVFVERLDPDGVLSADDRLDCTEQYAEMHATREAALAGHNRATAMVREWIVNGRPEL
;
A
#
# COMPACT_ATOMS: atom_id res chain seq x y z
N MET A 1 -7.02 -16.70 19.62
CA MET A 1 -6.78 -16.00 20.90
C MET A 1 -5.47 -15.25 20.73
N PHE A 2 -5.50 -13.93 20.55
CA PHE A 2 -4.29 -13.14 20.31
C PHE A 2 -3.63 -12.79 21.65
N GLY A 3 -2.31 -12.97 21.74
CA GLY A 3 -1.54 -12.76 22.98
C GLY A 3 -1.35 -11.27 23.33
N PRO A 4 -0.94 -10.97 24.57
CA PRO A 4 -0.74 -9.60 25.06
C PRO A 4 0.25 -8.78 24.19
N ASP A 5 1.24 -9.44 23.57
CA ASP A 5 2.21 -8.82 22.65
C ASP A 5 1.63 -8.25 21.36
N PHE A 6 0.40 -8.64 20.98
CA PHE A 6 -0.30 -8.06 19.82
C PHE A 6 -0.82 -6.66 20.14
N PHE A 7 -1.34 -6.46 21.35
CA PHE A 7 -1.90 -5.18 21.79
C PHE A 7 -0.80 -4.19 22.22
N GLU A 8 0.31 -4.67 22.79
CA GLU A 8 1.47 -3.80 23.10
C GLU A 8 2.18 -3.30 21.83
N ARG A 9 2.25 -4.10 20.76
CA ARG A 9 2.77 -3.62 19.46
C ARG A 9 1.84 -2.61 18.79
N LEU A 10 0.53 -2.67 19.05
CA LEU A 10 -0.42 -1.65 18.60
C LEU A 10 -0.25 -0.33 19.38
N SER A 11 0.29 -0.35 20.60
CA SER A 11 0.45 0.84 21.44
C SER A 11 1.62 1.74 21.02
N GLN A 12 2.43 1.36 20.02
CA GLN A 12 3.56 2.16 19.52
C GLN A 12 3.36 2.72 18.10
N ARG A 13 2.28 2.35 17.41
CA ARG A 13 1.98 2.91 16.08
C ARG A 13 1.42 4.31 16.22
N THR A 14 2.07 5.28 15.58
CA THR A 14 1.51 6.62 15.39
C THR A 14 0.66 6.62 14.13
N TYR A 15 -0.53 7.18 14.25
CA TYR A 15 -1.46 7.35 13.15
C TYR A 15 -1.41 8.80 12.68
N TYR A 16 -1.60 8.99 11.38
CA TYR A 16 -1.58 10.30 10.76
C TYR A 16 -2.81 10.46 9.87
N ASP A 17 -3.29 11.68 9.70
CA ASP A 17 -4.30 12.01 8.70
C ASP A 17 -3.71 12.01 7.27
N LEU A 18 -4.48 12.52 6.29
CA LEU A 18 -4.06 12.59 4.88
C LEU A 18 -2.95 13.61 4.63
N ASP A 19 -2.79 14.58 5.53
CA ASP A 19 -1.82 15.68 5.44
C ASP A 19 -0.55 15.38 6.27
N GLY A 20 -0.49 14.24 6.97
CA GLY A 20 0.63 13.85 7.81
C GLY A 20 0.56 14.38 9.24
N ASN A 21 -0.58 14.93 9.68
CA ASN A 21 -0.73 15.37 11.07
C ASN A 21 -1.06 14.17 11.97
N PRO A 22 -0.47 14.08 13.18
CA PRO A 22 -0.79 13.02 14.12
C PRO A 22 -2.28 13.03 14.51
N ILE A 23 -2.91 11.85 14.48
CA ILE A 23 -4.29 11.63 14.89
C ILE A 23 -4.42 10.42 15.82
N SER A 24 -5.57 10.30 16.49
CA SER A 24 -5.88 9.10 17.27
C SER A 24 -6.21 7.91 16.37
N GLN A 25 -6.10 6.70 16.92
CA GLN A 25 -6.51 5.47 16.23
C GLN A 25 -8.00 5.51 15.84
N ASP A 26 -8.86 6.09 16.67
CA ASP A 26 -10.30 6.21 16.37
C ASP A 26 -10.53 7.13 15.17
N GLN A 27 -9.84 8.28 15.12
CA GLN A 27 -9.88 9.19 13.98
C GLN A 27 -9.37 8.50 12.71
N TRP A 28 -8.27 7.75 12.81
CA TRP A 28 -7.73 6.97 11.70
C TRP A 28 -8.74 5.92 11.20
N SER A 29 -9.38 5.17 12.09
CA SER A 29 -10.39 4.16 11.75
C SER A 29 -11.59 4.78 11.02
N VAL A 30 -12.07 5.93 11.49
CA VAL A 30 -13.15 6.68 10.83
C VAL A 30 -12.74 7.13 9.43
N LEU A 31 -11.54 7.69 9.26
CA LEU A 31 -11.02 8.12 7.96
C LEU A 31 -10.84 6.94 7.00
N ARG A 32 -10.37 5.79 7.51
CA ARG A 32 -10.15 4.56 6.74
C ARG A 32 -11.46 3.94 6.24
N LEU A 33 -12.52 3.97 7.06
CA LEU A 33 -13.82 3.36 6.75
C LEU A 33 -14.78 4.29 6.00
N GLY A 34 -14.73 5.60 6.26
CA GLY A 34 -15.83 6.50 5.92
C GLY A 34 -15.77 7.16 4.54
N ALA A 35 -14.59 7.41 3.96
CA ALA A 35 -14.47 8.42 2.90
C ALA A 35 -13.98 7.93 1.52
N GLY A 36 -13.61 6.65 1.36
CA GLY A 36 -12.85 6.23 0.18
C GLY A 36 -11.47 6.91 0.05
N GLY A 37 -11.09 7.75 1.02
CA GLY A 37 -9.82 8.47 1.09
C GLY A 37 -8.60 7.58 1.30
N ALA A 38 -8.83 6.28 1.56
CA ALA A 38 -7.81 5.27 1.58
C ALA A 38 -7.19 5.00 0.20
N HIS A 39 -7.90 5.24 -0.91
CA HIS A 39 -7.37 4.96 -2.25
C HIS A 39 -7.04 6.26 -2.98
N VAL A 40 -5.77 6.40 -3.37
CA VAL A 40 -5.28 7.52 -4.17
C VAL A 40 -5.48 7.24 -5.65
N ALA A 41 -5.09 6.05 -6.10
CA ALA A 41 -5.19 5.62 -7.49
C ALA A 41 -5.21 4.08 -7.58
N ARG A 42 -5.79 3.56 -8.66
CA ARG A 42 -5.89 2.13 -8.93
C ARG A 42 -5.90 1.90 -10.43
N ASP A 43 -4.97 1.08 -10.92
CA ASP A 43 -4.87 0.69 -12.32
C ASP A 43 -4.75 -0.85 -12.46
N HIS A 44 -5.30 -1.37 -13.55
CA HIS A 44 -5.16 -2.78 -13.94
C HIS A 44 -4.55 -2.85 -15.33
N ILE A 45 -3.41 -3.52 -15.46
CA ILE A 45 -2.63 -3.61 -16.70
C ILE A 45 -2.23 -5.07 -16.93
N GLY A 46 -2.93 -5.76 -17.84
CA GLY A 46 -2.71 -7.19 -18.06
C GLY A 46 -3.03 -8.00 -16.80
N ILE A 47 -2.04 -8.74 -16.28
CA ILE A 47 -2.15 -9.50 -15.02
C ILE A 47 -1.72 -8.69 -13.78
N TYR A 48 -1.30 -7.44 -13.98
CA TYR A 48 -0.75 -6.62 -12.91
C TYR A 48 -1.80 -5.65 -12.38
N HIS A 49 -1.88 -5.57 -11.06
CA HIS A 49 -2.72 -4.63 -10.34
C HIS A 49 -1.85 -3.59 -9.63
N VAL A 50 -1.96 -2.32 -10.02
CA VAL A 50 -1.24 -1.21 -9.38
C VAL A 50 -2.21 -0.51 -8.44
N SER A 51 -1.86 -0.41 -7.16
CA SER A 51 -2.71 0.19 -6.13
C SER A 51 -1.92 1.19 -5.32
N THR A 52 -2.40 2.43 -5.27
CA THR A 52 -1.84 3.45 -4.38
C THR A 52 -2.86 3.83 -3.33
N ILE A 53 -2.46 3.68 -2.07
CA ILE A 53 -3.33 3.88 -0.91
C ILE A 53 -2.69 4.82 0.11
N TRP A 54 -3.53 5.48 0.90
CA TRP A 54 -3.15 6.10 2.16
C TRP A 54 -3.21 5.03 3.25
N THR A 55 -2.09 4.65 3.85
CA THR A 55 -2.04 3.71 4.97
C THR A 55 -2.40 4.40 6.28
N GLY A 56 -2.07 5.69 6.42
CA GLY A 56 -2.24 6.47 7.65
C GLY A 56 -1.40 5.97 8.82
N THR A 57 -0.45 5.06 8.54
CA THR A 57 0.45 4.48 9.52
C THR A 57 1.85 4.51 8.97
N ASP A 58 2.78 4.87 9.84
CA ASP A 58 4.19 4.81 9.52
C ASP A 58 4.85 3.64 10.25
N THR A 59 5.47 2.75 9.49
CA THR A 59 6.15 1.57 10.00
C THR A 59 7.67 1.70 10.01
N THR A 60 8.20 2.87 9.65
CA THR A 60 9.64 3.12 9.70
C THR A 60 10.15 3.10 11.15
N PRO A 61 11.28 2.43 11.44
CA PRO A 61 11.86 2.41 12.77
C PRO A 61 12.20 3.83 13.23
N ARG A 62 11.64 4.26 14.37
CA ARG A 62 11.94 5.56 14.97
C ARG A 62 13.25 5.50 15.75
N GLU A 63 14.37 5.71 15.06
CA GLU A 63 15.63 6.07 15.71
C GLU A 63 15.62 7.58 16.01
N ASP A 64 14.81 7.99 17.00
CA ASP A 64 14.91 9.27 17.70
C ASP A 64 15.01 10.56 16.85
N ASP A 65 14.11 10.75 15.87
CA ASP A 65 14.11 11.97 15.06
C ASP A 65 12.80 12.77 15.20
N ARG A 66 12.93 14.00 15.71
CA ARG A 66 11.85 14.98 15.83
C ARG A 66 11.47 15.60 14.48
N ASP A 67 12.30 15.41 13.45
CA ASP A 67 12.08 15.91 12.08
C ASP A 67 11.64 14.80 11.11
N HIS A 68 11.20 13.65 11.64
CA HIS A 68 10.76 12.52 10.82
C HIS A 68 9.52 12.86 9.99
N THR A 69 9.66 12.79 8.67
CA THR A 69 8.54 12.94 7.73
C THR A 69 7.82 11.59 7.59
N PRO A 70 6.55 11.49 7.99
CA PRO A 70 5.87 10.21 8.04
C PRO A 70 5.57 9.68 6.63
N LEU A 71 5.88 8.39 6.39
CA LEU A 71 5.55 7.71 5.14
C LEU A 71 4.19 7.02 5.30
N ILE A 72 3.13 7.71 4.89
CA ILE A 72 1.74 7.36 5.17
C ILE A 72 0.93 6.99 3.93
N TYR A 73 1.60 6.93 2.78
CA TYR A 73 1.06 6.43 1.53
C TYR A 73 1.92 5.29 1.02
N GLU A 74 1.31 4.39 0.27
CA GLU A 74 1.96 3.20 -0.26
C GLU A 74 1.45 2.90 -1.67
N THR A 75 2.37 2.70 -2.60
CA THR A 75 2.10 2.20 -3.95
C THR A 75 2.57 0.75 -4.03
N MET A 76 1.65 -0.16 -4.32
CA MET A 76 1.93 -1.59 -4.47
C MET A 76 1.61 -2.06 -5.89
N VAL A 77 2.38 -3.02 -6.39
CA VAL A 77 2.07 -3.77 -7.61
C VAL A 77 1.89 -5.24 -7.24
N PHE A 78 0.72 -5.77 -7.55
CA PHE A 78 0.40 -7.18 -7.39
C PHE A 78 0.32 -7.86 -8.75
N VAL A 79 0.56 -9.17 -8.76
CA VAL A 79 0.22 -10.02 -9.90
C VAL A 79 -1.00 -10.85 -9.53
N GLU A 80 -2.08 -10.71 -10.29
CA GLU A 80 -3.16 -11.69 -10.27
C GLU A 80 -2.64 -12.95 -10.95
N ARG A 81 -2.57 -14.04 -10.20
CA ARG A 81 -2.17 -15.34 -10.71
C ARG A 81 -3.31 -15.91 -11.54
N LEU A 82 -3.44 -15.54 -12.82
CA LEU A 82 -4.38 -16.20 -13.72
C LEU A 82 -3.94 -17.66 -13.91
N ASP A 83 -4.77 -18.60 -13.46
CA ASP A 83 -4.59 -20.01 -13.80
C ASP A 83 -4.63 -20.17 -15.33
N PRO A 84 -3.90 -21.12 -15.94
CA PRO A 84 -3.84 -21.33 -17.39
C PRO A 84 -5.22 -21.49 -18.05
N ASP A 85 -6.21 -21.97 -17.29
CA ASP A 85 -7.57 -22.24 -17.77
C ASP A 85 -8.55 -21.08 -17.49
N GLY A 86 -8.08 -19.97 -16.90
CA GLY A 86 -8.88 -18.75 -16.68
C GLY A 86 -9.98 -18.87 -15.61
N VAL A 87 -10.02 -19.97 -14.85
CA VAL A 87 -11.00 -20.21 -13.79
C VAL A 87 -10.28 -20.34 -12.45
N LEU A 88 -9.99 -19.21 -11.82
CA LEU A 88 -9.60 -19.22 -10.41
C LEU A 88 -10.84 -19.41 -9.54
N SER A 89 -10.76 -20.29 -8.56
CA SER A 89 -11.76 -20.35 -7.49
C SER A 89 -11.77 -19.00 -6.74
N ALA A 90 -12.89 -18.64 -6.11
CA ALA A 90 -12.97 -17.39 -5.34
C ALA A 90 -11.91 -17.31 -4.23
N ASP A 91 -11.44 -18.45 -3.73
CA ASP A 91 -10.40 -18.56 -2.71
C ASP A 91 -8.99 -18.39 -3.31
N ASP A 92 -8.76 -18.80 -4.56
CA ASP A 92 -7.46 -18.67 -5.25
C ASP A 92 -7.23 -17.30 -5.90
N ARG A 93 -8.31 -16.51 -6.11
CA ARG A 93 -8.19 -15.10 -6.56
C ARG A 93 -7.40 -14.24 -5.57
N LEU A 94 -7.23 -14.68 -4.33
CA LEU A 94 -6.50 -13.96 -3.29
C LEU A 94 -4.98 -14.16 -3.31
N ASP A 95 -4.44 -15.04 -4.16
CA ASP A 95 -3.00 -15.31 -4.23
C ASP A 95 -2.27 -14.22 -5.04
N CYS A 96 -2.44 -12.97 -4.60
CA CYS A 96 -1.79 -11.79 -5.15
C CYS A 96 -0.37 -11.70 -4.60
N THR A 97 0.63 -12.08 -5.39
CA THR A 97 2.03 -11.89 -4.98
C THR A 97 2.43 -10.44 -5.20
N GLU A 98 2.80 -9.74 -4.12
CA GLU A 98 3.40 -8.40 -4.18
C GLU A 98 4.72 -8.48 -4.94
N GLN A 99 4.86 -7.65 -5.98
CA GLN A 99 6.05 -7.59 -6.82
C GLN A 99 6.89 -6.34 -6.59
N TYR A 100 6.27 -5.33 -5.99
CA TYR A 100 6.84 -4.02 -5.76
C TYR A 100 6.00 -3.28 -4.71
N ALA A 101 6.68 -2.60 -3.80
CA ALA A 101 6.08 -1.64 -2.87
C ALA A 101 6.99 -0.41 -2.75
N GLU A 102 6.39 0.78 -2.76
CA GLU A 102 7.06 2.07 -2.51
C GLU A 102 6.22 2.89 -1.53
N MET A 103 6.86 3.41 -0.49
CA MET A 103 6.23 4.26 0.51
C MET A 103 6.45 5.74 0.19
N HIS A 104 5.46 6.59 0.50
CA HIS A 104 5.48 8.02 0.20
C HIS A 104 4.92 8.86 1.34
N ALA A 105 5.43 10.09 1.47
CA ALA A 105 4.99 11.03 2.51
C ALA A 105 3.68 11.76 2.15
N THR A 106 3.53 12.17 0.89
CA THR A 106 2.39 12.99 0.46
C THR A 106 1.57 12.31 -0.64
N ARG A 107 0.34 12.78 -0.81
CA ARG A 107 -0.57 12.29 -1.85
C ARG A 107 -0.02 12.53 -3.26
N GLU A 108 0.62 13.67 -3.50
CA GLU A 108 1.21 14.03 -4.80
C GLU A 108 2.40 13.13 -5.11
N ALA A 109 3.26 12.87 -4.12
CA ALA A 109 4.37 11.95 -4.26
C ALA A 109 3.89 10.53 -4.53
N ALA A 110 2.81 10.11 -3.85
CA ALA A 110 2.16 8.82 -4.06
C ALA A 110 1.55 8.69 -5.46
N LEU A 111 0.91 9.75 -5.98
CA LEU A 111 0.38 9.76 -7.34
C LEU A 111 1.51 9.73 -8.39
N ALA A 112 2.61 10.45 -8.15
CA ALA A 112 3.78 10.36 -9.01
C ALA A 112 4.40 8.95 -8.98
N GLY A 113 4.46 8.33 -7.80
CA GLY A 113 4.85 6.93 -7.62
C GLY A 113 3.96 5.97 -8.39
N HIS A 114 2.64 6.15 -8.32
CA HIS A 114 1.67 5.39 -9.09
C HIS A 114 1.93 5.42 -10.60
N ASN A 115 2.18 6.62 -11.14
CA ASN A 115 2.47 6.80 -12.56
C ASN A 115 3.77 6.11 -12.97
N ARG A 116 4.82 6.18 -12.13
CA ARG A 116 6.07 5.46 -12.35
C ARG A 116 5.86 3.95 -12.31
N ALA A 117 5.14 3.44 -11.32
CA ALA A 117 4.83 2.01 -11.18
C ALA A 117 4.03 1.50 -12.38
N THR A 118 3.06 2.27 -12.86
CA THR A 118 2.28 1.97 -14.06
C THR A 118 3.17 1.92 -15.30
N ALA A 119 4.08 2.88 -15.48
CA ALA A 119 5.02 2.88 -16.59
C ALA A 119 5.96 1.66 -16.54
N MET A 120 6.51 1.36 -15.36
CA MET A 120 7.33 0.19 -15.09
C MET A 120 6.59 -1.12 -15.44
N VAL A 121 5.34 -1.28 -15.00
CA VAL A 121 4.51 -2.45 -15.32
C VAL A 121 4.26 -2.57 -16.83
N ARG A 122 4.02 -1.46 -17.53
CA ARG A 122 3.87 -1.47 -19.00
C ARG A 122 5.15 -1.95 -19.68
N GLU A 123 6.32 -1.56 -19.18
CA GLU A 123 7.60 -2.07 -19.68
C GLU A 123 7.79 -3.56 -19.41
N TRP A 124 7.40 -4.06 -18.22
CA TRP A 124 7.44 -5.49 -17.89
C TRP A 124 6.58 -6.34 -18.82
N ILE A 125 5.42 -5.82 -19.23
CA ILE A 125 4.53 -6.52 -20.17
C ILE A 125 5.19 -6.64 -21.55
N VAL A 126 5.93 -5.62 -22.00
CA VAL A 126 6.55 -5.60 -23.33
C VAL A 126 7.85 -6.41 -23.37
N ASN A 127 8.70 -6.27 -22.36
CA ASN A 127 10.06 -6.80 -22.36
C ASN A 127 10.23 -8.06 -21.52
N GLY A 128 9.16 -8.51 -20.84
CA GLY A 128 9.27 -9.42 -19.72
C GLY A 128 9.74 -8.68 -18.46
N ARG A 129 9.37 -9.22 -17.30
CA ARG A 129 9.86 -8.68 -16.02
C ARG A 129 11.35 -9.01 -15.89
N PRO A 130 12.22 -8.06 -15.55
CA PRO A 130 13.60 -8.37 -15.19
C PRO A 130 13.59 -9.27 -13.95
N GLU A 131 14.38 -10.35 -13.96
CA GLU A 131 14.64 -11.13 -12.75
C GLU A 131 15.30 -10.20 -11.73
N LEU A 132 14.66 -10.01 -10.57
CA LEU A 132 15.19 -9.26 -9.42
C LEU A 132 16.04 -10.19 -8.55
#